data_AF-A4JTJ7-F1
#
_entry.id   AF-A4JTJ7-F1
#
_cell.length_a   1.000
_cell.length_b   1.000
_cell.length_c   1.000
_cell.angle_alpha   90.00
_cell.angle_beta   90.00
_cell.angle_gamma   90.00
#
_symmetry.space_group_name_H-M   'P 1'
#
loop_
_entity.id
_entity.type
_entity.pdbx_description
1 polymer ?
#
loop_
_entity_poly.entity_id
_entity_poly.type
_entity_poly.pdbx_seq_one_letter_code
_entity_poly.pdbx_strand_id
1 'polypeptide(L)'
;MSIDENLVVSRHLSVIYADDLRQEIDGKITIVGMYQSQMLVEAFPITLPKLAVLITAVTPIEQPFGKVSLQLMKDDETLQRLDLDLTDEDVEEGATTREFHFANIISSLQLDGPCKLRARLHTNLGVISGRPLMIKATPDVATHQTS
;
A
#
# COMPACT_ATOMS: atom_id res chain seq x y z
N MET A 1 17.14 -24.20 -17.40
CA MET A 1 16.11 -23.14 -17.30
C MET A 1 16.85 -21.83 -17.43
N SER A 2 16.88 -21.26 -18.63
CA SER A 2 17.48 -19.95 -18.89
C SER A 2 16.57 -18.90 -18.26
N ILE A 3 17.08 -18.18 -17.27
CA ILE A 3 16.45 -16.95 -16.81
C ILE A 3 16.64 -15.96 -17.95
N ASP A 4 15.53 -15.39 -18.45
CA ASP A 4 15.57 -14.36 -19.47
C ASP A 4 16.21 -13.12 -18.84
N GLU A 5 17.41 -12.73 -19.32
CA GLU A 5 18.17 -11.60 -18.79
C GLU A 5 17.50 -10.24 -19.09
N ASN A 6 16.41 -10.24 -19.88
CA ASN A 6 15.61 -9.06 -20.23
C ASN A 6 14.24 -9.02 -19.54
N LEU A 7 14.14 -9.36 -18.26
CA LEU A 7 12.90 -9.16 -17.51
C LEU A 7 12.61 -7.65 -17.35
N VAL A 8 11.73 -7.12 -18.20
CA VAL A 8 11.32 -5.71 -18.16
C VAL A 8 10.42 -5.48 -16.95
N VAL A 9 10.86 -4.66 -16.01
CA VAL A 9 10.05 -4.23 -14.87
C VAL A 9 8.95 -3.29 -15.39
N SER A 10 7.69 -3.67 -15.25
CA SER A 10 6.56 -2.81 -15.62
C SER A 10 6.20 -1.84 -14.49
N ARG A 11 5.51 -0.74 -14.84
CA ARG A 11 4.89 0.16 -13.86
C ARG A 11 4.04 -0.63 -12.86
N HIS A 12 4.31 -0.47 -11.58
CA HIS A 12 3.56 -1.17 -10.53
C HIS A 12 3.54 -0.41 -9.21
N LEU A 13 2.64 -0.83 -8.32
CA LEU A 13 2.55 -0.35 -6.94
C LEU A 13 2.77 -1.52 -5.98
N SER A 14 3.79 -1.42 -5.14
CA SER A 14 3.90 -2.25 -3.93
C SER A 14 3.27 -1.51 -2.75
N VAL A 15 2.57 -2.24 -1.88
CA VAL A 15 1.89 -1.64 -0.72
C VAL A 15 2.08 -2.53 0.50
N ILE A 16 2.56 -1.92 1.56
CA ILE A 16 2.66 -2.50 2.90
C ILE A 16 1.67 -1.76 3.79
N TYR A 17 0.85 -2.53 4.51
CA TYR A 17 -0.02 -2.04 5.56
C TYR A 17 0.54 -2.54 6.89
N ALA A 18 0.58 -1.68 7.91
CA ALA A 18 1.20 -1.97 9.19
C ALA A 18 0.52 -1.19 10.32
N ASP A 19 0.71 -1.62 11.57
CA ASP A 19 0.27 -0.85 12.73
C ASP A 19 1.06 0.46 12.87
N ASP A 20 2.35 0.42 12.54
CA ASP A 20 3.25 1.56 12.66
C ASP A 20 4.35 1.57 11.59
N LEU A 21 4.75 2.78 11.19
CA LEU A 21 5.92 3.05 10.36
C LEU A 21 6.73 4.14 11.06
N ARG A 22 8.03 3.88 11.28
CA ARG A 22 8.95 4.85 11.88
C ARG A 22 10.10 5.10 10.94
N GLN A 23 10.43 6.36 10.74
CA GLN A 23 11.68 6.75 10.09
C GLN A 23 12.79 6.74 11.15
N GLU A 24 13.89 6.10 10.83
CA GLU A 24 15.07 6.03 11.68
C GLU A 24 16.14 7.03 11.20
N ILE A 25 17.09 7.33 12.08
CA ILE A 25 18.29 8.10 11.71
C ILE A 25 19.06 7.30 10.68
N ASP A 26 19.31 7.89 9.49
CA ASP A 26 20.00 7.36 8.29
C ASP A 26 19.12 6.90 7.10
N GLY A 27 17.80 7.11 7.16
CA GLY A 27 16.90 6.79 6.03
C GLY A 27 16.33 5.37 6.06
N LYS A 28 16.65 4.55 7.08
CA LYS A 28 15.92 3.31 7.36
C LYS A 28 14.47 3.58 7.76
N ILE A 29 13.61 2.58 7.51
CA ILE A 29 12.23 2.53 7.99
C ILE A 29 12.03 1.28 8.86
N THR A 30 11.53 1.47 10.08
CA THR A 30 11.02 0.38 10.93
C THR A 30 9.54 0.17 10.63
N ILE A 31 9.16 -1.07 10.37
CA ILE A 31 7.78 -1.50 10.11
C ILE A 31 7.33 -2.39 11.27
N VAL A 32 6.24 -2.03 11.96
CA VAL A 32 5.71 -2.78 13.11
C VAL A 32 4.32 -3.31 12.79
N GLY A 33 4.08 -4.59 13.02
CA GLY A 33 2.76 -5.20 12.82
C GLY A 33 2.33 -5.22 11.35
N MET A 34 3.21 -5.67 10.44
CA MET A 34 2.89 -5.76 9.02
C MET A 34 1.77 -6.76 8.75
N TYR A 35 0.74 -6.29 8.05
CA TYR A 35 -0.32 -7.14 7.52
C TYR A 35 0.05 -7.68 6.14
N GLN A 36 -0.16 -8.99 5.97
CA GLN A 36 -0.16 -9.61 4.64
C GLN A 36 -1.47 -9.25 3.92
N SER A 37 -2.20 -10.23 3.38
CA SER A 37 -3.44 -10.01 2.62
C SER A 37 -4.64 -9.63 3.48
N GLN A 38 -4.60 -9.91 4.78
CA GLN A 38 -5.75 -9.78 5.67
C GLN A 38 -5.38 -9.16 7.02
N MET A 39 -6.32 -8.39 7.56
CA MET A 39 -6.37 -7.95 8.95
C MET A 39 -7.61 -8.57 9.58
N LEU A 40 -7.45 -9.25 10.71
CA LEU A 40 -8.55 -9.80 11.48
C LEU A 40 -8.82 -8.88 12.67
N VAL A 41 -10.07 -8.50 12.86
CA VAL A 41 -10.56 -7.73 14.02
C VAL A 41 -11.54 -8.58 14.81
N GLU A 42 -11.67 -8.35 16.11
CA GLU A 42 -12.55 -9.16 16.95
C GLU A 42 -14.04 -9.01 16.56
N ALA A 43 -14.48 -7.77 16.34
CA ALA A 43 -15.85 -7.45 15.94
C ALA A 43 -15.91 -6.10 15.21
N PHE A 44 -17.05 -5.84 14.57
CA PHE A 44 -17.42 -4.53 14.03
C PHE A 44 -18.64 -3.98 14.79
N PRO A 45 -18.80 -2.65 14.92
CA PRO A 45 -17.88 -1.62 14.43
C PRO A 45 -16.60 -1.55 15.28
N ILE A 46 -15.48 -1.15 14.66
CA ILE A 46 -14.22 -0.92 15.34
C ILE A 46 -13.58 0.37 14.83
N THR A 47 -12.88 1.08 15.72
CA THR A 47 -12.00 2.19 15.34
C THR A 47 -10.56 1.70 15.44
N LEU A 48 -9.84 1.67 14.32
CA LEU A 48 -8.40 1.44 14.35
C LEU A 48 -7.72 2.72 14.84
N PRO A 49 -6.94 2.66 15.94
CA PRO A 49 -6.28 3.86 16.46
C PRO A 49 -5.29 4.43 15.43
N LYS A 50 -4.62 3.54 14.70
CA LYS A 50 -3.63 3.87 13.67
C LYS A 50 -3.60 2.77 12.61
N LEU A 51 -3.45 3.19 11.36
CA LEU A 51 -3.02 2.34 10.26
C LEU A 51 -1.93 3.08 9.49
N ALA A 52 -0.76 2.46 9.40
CA ALA A 52 0.34 2.97 8.61
C ALA A 52 0.39 2.25 7.25
N VAL A 53 0.63 3.00 6.18
CA VAL A 53 0.66 2.47 4.80
C VAL A 53 1.91 2.99 4.10
N LEU A 54 2.78 2.08 3.69
CA LEU A 54 3.95 2.38 2.86
C LEU A 54 3.67 1.93 1.44
N ILE A 55 3.67 2.88 0.52
CA ILE A 55 3.40 2.65 -0.91
C ILE A 55 4.70 2.92 -1.66
N THR A 56 5.14 1.96 -2.47
CA THR A 56 6.24 2.14 -3.41
C THR A 56 5.70 2.10 -4.82
N ALA A 57 5.83 3.21 -5.54
CA ALA A 57 5.50 3.27 -6.97
C ALA A 57 6.77 3.09 -7.78
N VAL A 58 6.77 2.13 -8.70
CA VAL A 58 7.93 1.81 -9.53
C VAL A 58 7.58 2.02 -11.00
N THR A 59 8.48 2.63 -11.76
CA THR A 59 8.32 2.85 -13.20
C THR A 59 9.65 2.71 -13.95
N PRO A 60 9.67 2.22 -15.19
CA PRO A 60 10.84 2.33 -16.07
C PRO A 60 11.28 3.79 -16.23
N ILE A 61 12.59 4.02 -16.34
CA ILE A 61 13.14 5.37 -16.57
C ILE A 61 12.71 5.92 -17.93
N GLU A 62 12.51 5.05 -18.92
CA GLU A 62 12.08 5.41 -20.27
C GLU A 62 10.60 5.81 -20.32
N GLN A 63 9.84 5.50 -19.26
CA GLN A 63 8.41 5.80 -19.16
C GLN A 63 8.07 6.38 -17.78
N PRO A 64 8.55 7.58 -17.41
CA PRO A 64 8.29 8.18 -16.10
C PRO A 64 6.80 8.48 -15.89
N PHE A 65 6.34 8.52 -14.63
CA PHE A 65 4.92 8.72 -14.30
C PHE A 65 4.38 10.11 -14.68
N GLY A 66 5.19 11.17 -14.57
CA GLY A 66 4.75 12.55 -14.73
C GLY A 66 3.80 12.97 -13.60
N LYS A 67 2.72 13.69 -13.94
CA LYS A 67 1.67 14.06 -12.97
C LYS A 67 0.79 12.87 -12.61
N VAL A 68 0.61 12.65 -11.31
CA VAL A 68 -0.15 11.52 -10.77
C VAL A 68 -1.08 11.92 -9.64
N SER A 69 -2.08 11.08 -9.40
CA SER A 69 -2.94 11.14 -8.21
C SER A 69 -2.86 9.82 -7.46
N LEU A 70 -2.23 9.82 -6.28
CA LEU A 70 -2.22 8.69 -5.37
C LEU A 70 -3.44 8.75 -4.47
N GLN A 71 -4.20 7.66 -4.41
CA GLN A 71 -5.40 7.54 -3.59
C GLN A 71 -5.31 6.32 -2.70
N LEU A 72 -5.63 6.50 -1.42
CA LEU A 72 -5.89 5.43 -0.48
C LEU A 72 -7.40 5.35 -0.27
N MET A 73 -7.98 4.17 -0.54
CA MET A 73 -9.43 3.98 -0.55
C MET A 73 -9.87 2.93 0.46
N LYS A 74 -11.06 3.11 1.02
CA LYS A 74 -11.86 2.09 1.73
C LYS A 74 -13.05 1.74 0.85
N ASP A 75 -13.03 0.54 0.30
CA ASP A 75 -13.92 0.11 -0.77
C ASP A 75 -13.90 1.13 -1.92
N ASP A 76 -14.99 1.88 -2.11
CA ASP A 76 -15.12 2.91 -3.14
C ASP A 76 -15.01 4.35 -2.59
N GLU A 77 -14.85 4.51 -1.27
CA GLU A 77 -14.60 5.79 -0.61
C GLU A 77 -13.11 6.15 -0.64
N THR A 78 -12.77 7.36 -1.06
CA THR A 78 -11.39 7.88 -0.96
C THR A 78 -11.14 8.37 0.47
N LEU A 79 -10.25 7.68 1.20
CA LEU A 79 -9.81 8.10 2.53
C LEU A 79 -8.79 9.24 2.47
N GLN A 80 -7.85 9.14 1.55
CA GLN A 80 -6.80 10.14 1.31
C GLN A 80 -6.48 10.24 -0.17
N ARG A 81 -6.12 11.44 -0.62
CA ARG A 81 -5.68 11.73 -1.97
C ARG A 81 -4.48 12.68 -1.92
N LEU A 82 -3.47 12.38 -2.73
CA LEU A 82 -2.28 13.18 -2.91
C LEU A 82 -2.01 13.34 -4.41
N ASP A 83 -2.04 14.58 -4.90
CA ASP A 83 -1.70 14.90 -6.28
C ASP A 83 -0.22 15.35 -6.33
N LEU A 84 0.57 14.77 -7.22
CA LEU A 84 2.03 14.91 -7.28
C LEU A 84 2.50 15.15 -8.71
N ASP A 85 3.64 15.82 -8.84
CA ASP A 85 4.41 15.89 -10.07
C ASP A 85 5.73 15.13 -9.90
N LEU A 86 5.90 14.03 -10.62
CA LEU A 86 7.03 13.10 -10.49
C LEU A 86 8.00 13.18 -11.69
N THR A 87 8.12 14.35 -12.32
CA THR A 87 8.97 14.55 -13.50
C THR A 87 10.46 14.71 -13.15
N ASP A 88 10.77 15.35 -12.02
CA ASP A 88 12.07 15.98 -11.78
C ASP A 88 12.94 15.27 -10.71
N GLU A 89 12.86 13.94 -10.63
CA GLU A 89 13.74 13.19 -9.73
C GLU A 89 15.06 12.79 -10.38
N ASP A 90 16.15 13.01 -9.64
CA ASP A 90 17.50 12.61 -10.00
C ASP A 90 17.53 11.11 -10.28
N VAL A 91 18.06 10.74 -11.45
CA VAL A 91 18.22 9.34 -11.82
C VAL A 91 19.62 8.92 -11.45
N GLU A 92 19.73 7.91 -10.59
CA GLU A 92 21.02 7.29 -10.29
C GLU A 92 21.65 6.70 -11.57
N GLU A 93 22.95 6.89 -11.74
CA GLU A 93 23.67 6.38 -12.90
C GLU A 93 23.58 4.85 -12.97
N GLY A 94 23.11 4.33 -14.12
CA GLY A 94 22.92 2.90 -14.33
C GLY A 94 21.60 2.32 -13.81
N ALA A 95 20.72 3.13 -13.22
CA ALA A 95 19.37 2.68 -12.87
C ALA A 95 18.57 2.32 -14.14
N THR A 96 17.64 1.37 -14.00
CA THR A 96 16.66 0.99 -15.04
C THR A 96 15.22 1.34 -14.66
N THR A 97 15.00 1.68 -13.39
CA THR A 97 13.69 2.06 -12.85
C THR A 97 13.84 3.25 -11.90
N ARG A 98 12.72 3.94 -11.68
CA ARG A 98 12.56 4.94 -10.61
C ARG A 98 11.57 4.41 -9.58
N GLU A 99 11.89 4.63 -8.32
CA GLU A 99 11.04 4.27 -7.19
C GLU A 99 10.64 5.51 -6.40
N PHE A 100 9.36 5.61 -6.06
CA PHE A 100 8.82 6.69 -5.24
C PHE A 100 8.15 6.09 -4.01
N HIS A 101 8.59 6.51 -2.82
CA HIS A 101 8.10 5.99 -1.55
C HIS A 101 7.16 6.98 -0.86
N PHE A 102 5.95 6.53 -0.53
CA PHE A 102 4.93 7.30 0.15
C PHE A 102 4.55 6.62 1.46
N ALA A 103 4.95 7.21 2.58
CA ALA A 103 4.53 6.78 3.90
C ALA A 103 3.32 7.60 4.37
N ASN A 104 2.20 6.93 4.62
CA ASN A 104 0.96 7.54 5.06
C ASN A 104 0.53 6.95 6.41
N ILE A 105 -0.02 7.79 7.28
CA ILE A 105 -0.63 7.36 8.54
C ILE A 105 -2.09 7.82 8.52
N ILE A 106 -3.00 6.87 8.71
CA ILE A 106 -4.41 7.14 8.99
C ILE A 106 -4.61 6.94 10.50
N SER A 107 -5.07 7.97 11.18
CA SER A 107 -5.49 7.89 12.58
C SER A 107 -7.00 7.71 12.69
N SER A 108 -7.44 6.98 13.72
CA SER A 108 -8.86 6.84 14.07
C SER A 108 -9.75 6.39 12.90
N LEU A 109 -9.32 5.37 12.16
CA LEU A 109 -10.08 4.84 11.02
C LEU A 109 -11.29 4.03 11.52
N GLN A 110 -12.49 4.56 11.29
CA GLN A 110 -13.74 3.88 11.60
C GLN A 110 -14.07 2.82 10.55
N LEU A 111 -14.38 1.62 11.02
CA LEU A 111 -14.75 0.47 10.20
C LEU A 111 -16.07 -0.08 10.73
N ASP A 112 -17.13 0.03 9.93
CA ASP A 112 -18.48 -0.41 10.30
C ASP A 112 -18.74 -1.89 9.96
N GLY A 113 -17.87 -2.49 9.15
CA GLY A 113 -17.99 -3.87 8.70
C GLY A 113 -16.77 -4.34 7.90
N PRO A 114 -16.80 -5.60 7.42
CA PRO A 114 -15.77 -6.12 6.53
C PRO A 114 -15.61 -5.23 5.31
N CYS A 115 -14.37 -4.84 5.01
CA CYS A 115 -14.08 -3.90 3.93
C CYS A 115 -12.70 -4.17 3.32
N LYS A 116 -12.38 -3.42 2.28
CA LYS A 116 -11.10 -3.50 1.57
C LYS A 116 -10.40 -2.15 1.55
N LEU A 117 -9.16 -2.12 2.01
CA LEU A 117 -8.28 -0.97 1.80
C LEU A 117 -7.43 -1.20 0.54
N ARG A 118 -7.31 -0.17 -0.31
CA ARG A 118 -6.49 -0.23 -1.54
C ARG A 118 -5.81 1.09 -1.85
N ALA A 119 -4.55 1.04 -2.25
CA ALA A 119 -3.88 2.17 -2.90
C ALA A 119 -4.06 2.10 -4.42
N ARG A 120 -4.30 3.26 -5.04
CA ARG A 120 -4.39 3.44 -6.50
C ARG A 120 -3.55 4.63 -6.92
N LEU A 121 -2.77 4.46 -7.98
CA LEU A 121 -2.03 5.53 -8.62
C LEU A 121 -2.67 5.78 -9.98
N HIS A 122 -3.30 6.94 -10.12
CA HIS A 122 -3.84 7.42 -11.38
C HIS A 122 -2.72 8.12 -12.13
N THR A 123 -2.40 7.61 -13.32
CA THR A 123 -1.38 8.14 -14.21
C THR A 123 -2.03 8.53 -15.53
N ASN A 124 -1.28 9.21 -16.40
CA ASN A 124 -1.68 9.48 -17.77
C ASN A 124 -1.95 8.22 -18.63
N LEU A 125 -1.34 7.08 -18.28
CA LEU A 125 -1.49 5.81 -19.02
C LEU A 125 -2.57 4.90 -18.43
N GLY A 126 -3.19 5.29 -17.32
CA GLY A 126 -4.22 4.51 -16.64
C GLY A 126 -3.98 4.40 -15.14
N VAL A 127 -4.75 3.50 -14.52
CA VAL A 127 -4.76 3.31 -13.06
C VAL A 127 -3.98 2.06 -12.69
N ILE A 128 -2.98 2.23 -11.84
CA ILE A 128 -2.22 1.12 -11.25
C ILE A 128 -2.78 0.89 -9.85
N SER A 129 -3.13 -0.36 -9.55
CA SER A 129 -3.64 -0.73 -8.23
C SER A 129 -2.60 -1.55 -7.48
N GLY A 130 -2.34 -1.18 -6.23
CA GLY A 130 -1.55 -2.00 -5.32
C GLY A 130 -2.35 -3.16 -4.76
N ARG A 131 -1.66 -4.08 -4.08
CA ARG A 131 -2.31 -5.18 -3.35
C ARG A 131 -3.27 -4.60 -2.30
N PRO A 132 -4.51 -5.10 -2.22
CA PRO A 132 -5.44 -4.67 -1.18
C PRO A 132 -5.11 -5.32 0.19
N LEU A 133 -5.57 -4.66 1.26
CA LEU A 133 -5.74 -5.28 2.58
C LEU A 133 -7.23 -5.58 2.79
N MET A 134 -7.56 -6.84 3.04
CA MET A 134 -8.92 -7.24 3.39
C MET A 134 -9.09 -7.22 4.91
N ILE A 135 -10.07 -6.49 5.41
CA ILE A 135 -10.38 -6.43 6.84
C ILE A 135 -11.61 -7.30 7.10
N LYS A 136 -11.50 -8.26 8.02
CA LYS A 136 -12.56 -9.22 8.35
C LYS A 136 -12.67 -9.40 9.85
N ALA A 137 -13.84 -9.81 10.32
CA ALA A 137 -13.98 -10.28 11.70
C ALA A 137 -13.28 -11.64 11.84
N THR A 138 -12.68 -11.91 13.00
CA THR A 138 -12.26 -13.26 13.36
C THR A 138 -13.46 -14.20 13.29
N PRO A 139 -13.33 -15.40 12.71
CA PRO A 139 -14.37 -16.41 12.82
C PRO A 139 -14.66 -16.69 14.29
N ASP A 140 -15.93 -16.72 14.67
CA ASP A 140 -16.32 -17.12 16.01
C ASP A 140 -15.87 -18.56 16.24
N VAL A 141 -14.93 -18.78 17.17
CA VAL A 141 -14.50 -20.13 17.53
C VAL A 141 -15.60 -20.72 18.39
N ALA A 142 -16.65 -21.21 17.75
CA ALA A 142 -17.69 -21.97 18.41
C ALA A 142 -17.03 -23.14 19.15
N THR A 143 -17.24 -23.18 20.45
CA THR A 143 -16.88 -24.20 21.41
C THR A 143 -17.10 -25.62 20.87
N HIS A 144 -16.04 -26.28 20.41
CA HIS A 144 -15.99 -27.75 20.44
C HIS A 144 -15.71 -28.21 21.88
N GLN A 145 -16.70 -28.04 22.74
CA GLN A 145 -16.92 -28.98 23.84
C GLN A 145 -17.98 -29.97 23.34
N THR A 146 -17.53 -31.07 22.75
CA THR A 146 -18.33 -32.29 22.68
C THR A 146 -17.77 -33.25 23.71
N SER A 147 -18.60 -33.44 24.72
CA SER A 147 -18.78 -34.53 25.69
C SER A 147 -17.84 -35.72 25.66
#